data_AF-A0A7J4RRL7-F1
#
_entry.id   AF-A0A7J4RRL7-F1
#
_cell.length_a   1.000
_cell.length_b   1.000
_cell.length_c   1.000
_cell.angle_alpha   90.00
_cell.angle_beta   90.00
_cell.angle_gamma   90.00
#
_symmetry.space_group_name_H-M   'P 1'
#
loop_
_entity.id
_entity.type
_entity.pdbx_description
1 polymer ?
#
loop_
_entity_poly.entity_id
_entity_poly.type
_entity_poly.pdbx_seq_one_letter_code
_entity_poly.pdbx_strand_id
1 'polypeptide(L)'
;MEVSLILNFLNSILLQIPGISQGQLGSADPLVKGMIPSAFGILGIAIGLNLFNAVIRKKMVDQNKLRRLMKETKAWQKERMAAFRAKDQDKINEINKKSAYMNKMNMELMQMNMRPMMITFIPLILIFYFVLPPLFAYTVAVSPIPLNFIPGGYFELTCTAEKVISQPNICKHENEIYFWAWYFLASIAFSGMIMRVTKTTMDLS
;
A
#
# COMPACT_ATOMS: atom_id res chain seq x y z
N MET A 1 24.42 -25.34 8.81
CA MET A 1 25.52 -24.36 8.70
C MET A 1 25.42 -23.49 7.44
N GLU A 2 24.95 -24.01 6.31
CA GLU A 2 24.79 -23.25 5.05
C GLU A 2 23.66 -22.20 5.10
N VAL A 3 22.48 -22.57 5.62
CA VAL A 3 21.32 -21.65 5.71
C VAL A 3 21.57 -20.48 6.66
N SER A 4 22.27 -20.72 7.77
CA SER A 4 22.68 -19.66 8.71
C SER A 4 23.68 -18.69 8.09
N LEU A 5 24.57 -19.18 7.22
CA LEU A 5 25.53 -18.34 6.49
C LEU A 5 24.82 -17.47 5.45
N ILE A 6 23.86 -18.04 4.71
CA ILE A 6 23.04 -17.29 3.75
C ILE A 6 22.15 -16.27 4.46
N LEU A 7 21.53 -16.62 5.60
CA LEU A 7 20.74 -15.67 6.40
C LEU A 7 21.62 -14.54 6.95
N ASN A 8 22.81 -14.88 7.46
CA ASN A 8 23.74 -13.87 8.00
C ASN A 8 24.31 -12.98 6.90
N PHE A 9 24.56 -13.54 5.72
CA PHE A 9 25.01 -12.80 4.55
C PHE A 9 23.91 -11.90 3.96
N LEU A 10 22.67 -12.39 3.89
CA LEU A 10 21.50 -11.59 3.53
C LEU A 10 21.29 -10.47 4.55
N ASN A 11 21.39 -10.76 5.85
CA ASN A 11 21.30 -9.75 6.89
C ASN A 11 22.42 -8.72 6.79
N SER A 12 23.67 -9.10 6.49
CA SER A 12 24.77 -8.15 6.34
C SER A 12 24.61 -7.25 5.11
N ILE A 13 24.11 -7.79 3.99
CA ILE A 13 23.79 -7.00 2.80
C ILE A 13 22.61 -6.06 3.08
N LEU A 14 21.55 -6.57 3.73
CA LEU A 14 20.37 -5.80 4.10
C LEU A 14 20.70 -4.66 5.09
N LEU A 15 21.63 -4.90 6.03
CA LEU A 15 22.13 -3.93 7.01
C LEU A 15 22.99 -2.82 6.39
N GLN A 16 23.63 -3.08 5.25
CA GLN A 16 24.48 -2.13 4.53
C GLN A 16 23.72 -1.25 3.53
N ILE A 17 22.43 -1.52 3.28
CA ILE A 17 21.59 -0.58 2.53
C ILE A 17 21.20 0.55 3.49
N PRO A 18 21.74 1.77 3.33
CA PRO A 18 21.50 2.86 4.26
C PRO A 18 20.00 3.20 4.23
N GLY A 19 19.30 2.85 5.32
CA GLY A 19 17.86 3.06 5.53
C GLY A 19 16.99 1.81 5.80
N ILE A 20 17.45 0.57 5.57
CA ILE A 20 16.69 -0.64 5.95
C ILE A 20 16.95 -0.97 7.43
N SER A 21 18.11 -0.56 7.96
CA SER A 21 18.54 -0.80 9.34
C SER A 21 18.11 0.28 10.35
N GLN A 22 17.78 1.49 9.91
CA GLN A 22 17.22 2.52 10.79
C GLN A 22 15.70 2.38 10.79
N GLY A 23 15.17 1.70 11.81
CA GLY A 23 13.76 1.30 11.91
C GLY A 23 12.73 2.42 11.96
N GLN A 24 13.11 3.68 11.71
CA GLN A 24 12.22 4.83 11.73
C GLN A 24 12.66 5.79 10.61
N LEU A 25 11.83 5.89 9.58
CA LEU A 25 12.05 6.81 8.47
C LEU A 25 11.96 8.25 9.02
N GLY A 26 12.98 9.08 8.75
CA GLY A 26 13.00 10.52 9.04
C GLY A 26 14.43 11.06 9.17
N SER A 27 14.57 12.38 9.30
CA SER A 27 15.85 13.04 9.56
C SER A 27 15.79 13.87 10.83
N ALA A 28 16.90 13.89 11.57
CA ALA A 28 17.11 14.81 12.70
C ALA A 28 17.27 16.27 12.24
N ASP A 29 17.77 16.46 11.02
CA ASP A 29 17.91 17.76 10.35
C ASP A 29 17.07 17.79 9.06
N PRO A 30 15.75 18.00 9.16
CA PRO A 30 14.89 18.06 7.99
C PRO A 30 14.99 19.41 7.28
N LEU A 31 14.86 19.39 5.95
CA LEU A 31 14.75 20.61 5.14
C LEU A 31 13.51 21.44 5.55
N VAL A 32 12.38 20.76 5.82
CA VAL A 32 11.15 21.38 6.32
C VAL A 32 11.14 21.33 7.84
N LYS A 33 11.45 22.46 8.47
CA LYS A 33 11.48 22.57 9.93
C LYS A 33 10.09 22.85 10.51
N GLY A 34 9.73 22.08 11.53
CA GLY A 34 8.50 22.26 12.30
C GLY A 34 7.39 21.27 11.92
N MET A 35 6.56 20.96 12.92
CA MET A 35 5.50 19.95 12.84
C MET A 35 4.40 20.38 11.85
N ILE A 36 3.92 21.64 11.95
CA ILE A 36 2.83 22.15 11.11
C ILE A 36 3.23 22.23 9.63
N PRO A 37 4.38 22.83 9.23
CA PRO A 37 4.79 22.85 7.83
C PRO A 37 5.04 21.45 7.27
N SER A 38 5.57 20.53 8.08
CA SER A 38 5.77 19.13 7.69
C SER A 38 4.44 18.42 7.43
N ALA A 39 3.44 18.60 8.30
CA ALA A 39 2.11 18.02 8.13
C ALA A 39 1.44 18.46 6.83
N PHE A 40 1.47 19.76 6.52
CA PHE A 40 0.92 20.29 5.27
C PHE A 40 1.76 19.89 4.05
N GLY A 41 3.08 19.83 4.17
CA GLY A 41 3.97 19.38 3.10
C GLY A 41 3.69 17.94 2.69
N ILE A 42 3.60 17.04 3.68
CA ILE A 42 3.27 15.63 3.45
C ILE A 42 1.85 15.46 2.92
N LEU A 43 0.90 16.25 3.42
CA LEU A 43 -0.47 16.26 2.89
C LEU A 43 -0.48 16.63 1.40
N GLY A 44 0.25 17.66 1.00
CA GLY A 44 0.40 18.07 -0.40
C GLY A 44 1.02 16.97 -1.25
N ILE A 45 2.09 16.33 -0.77
CA ILE A 45 2.74 15.20 -1.44
C ILE A 45 1.78 14.01 -1.55
N ALA A 46 1.00 13.71 -0.51
CA ALA A 46 0.00 12.65 -0.53
C ALA A 46 -1.04 12.89 -1.62
N ILE A 47 -1.62 14.08 -1.69
CA ILE A 47 -2.60 14.42 -2.72
C ILE A 47 -1.98 14.34 -4.11
N GLY A 48 -0.78 14.90 -4.30
CA GLY A 48 -0.06 14.88 -5.58
C GLY A 48 0.27 13.47 -6.06
N LEU A 49 0.81 12.61 -5.19
CA LEU A 49 1.13 11.22 -5.51
C LEU A 49 -0.12 10.38 -5.77
N ASN A 50 -1.21 10.58 -5.02
CA ASN A 50 -2.48 9.90 -5.29
C ASN A 50 -3.06 10.31 -6.65
N LEU A 51 -2.98 11.59 -7.01
CA LEU A 51 -3.41 12.06 -8.32
C LEU A 51 -2.56 11.47 -9.45
N PHE A 52 -1.24 11.46 -9.28
CA PHE A 52 -0.31 10.85 -10.21
C PHE A 52 -0.58 9.36 -10.41
N ASN A 53 -0.79 8.62 -9.32
CA ASN A 53 -1.16 7.20 -9.35
C ASN A 53 -2.51 6.97 -10.06
N ALA A 54 -3.49 7.84 -9.85
CA ALA A 54 -4.78 7.75 -10.52
C ALA A 54 -4.65 7.99 -12.04
N VAL A 55 -3.84 8.96 -12.46
CA VAL A 55 -3.55 9.22 -13.88
C VAL A 55 -2.84 8.04 -14.54
N ILE A 56 -1.81 7.48 -13.87
CA ILE A 56 -1.11 6.28 -14.35
C ILE A 56 -2.09 5.12 -14.53
N ARG A 57 -2.91 4.85 -13.52
CA ARG A 57 -3.92 3.78 -13.56
C ARG A 57 -4.88 3.98 -14.71
N LYS A 58 -5.37 5.20 -14.92
CA LYS A 58 -6.29 5.55 -16.01
C LYS A 58 -5.65 5.31 -17.38
N LYS A 59 -4.37 5.65 -17.54
CA LYS A 59 -3.64 5.52 -18.81
C LYS A 59 -3.24 4.08 -19.12
N MET A 60 -2.86 3.30 -18.12
CA MET A 60 -2.39 1.92 -18.31
C MET A 60 -3.52 0.87 -18.34
N VAL A 61 -4.66 1.14 -17.70
CA VAL A 61 -5.73 0.15 -17.56
C VAL A 61 -6.88 0.44 -18.53
N ASP A 62 -7.11 -0.48 -19.46
CA ASP A 62 -8.33 -0.48 -20.28
C ASP A 62 -9.54 -0.84 -19.41
N GLN A 63 -10.32 0.19 -19.08
CA GLN A 63 -11.52 0.07 -18.26
C GLN A 63 -12.62 -0.74 -18.94
N ASN A 64 -12.72 -0.72 -20.27
CA ASN A 64 -13.74 -1.47 -21.01
C ASN A 64 -13.42 -2.96 -20.99
N LYS A 65 -12.16 -3.31 -21.28
CA LYS A 65 -11.69 -4.70 -21.17
C LYS A 65 -11.84 -5.20 -19.73
N LEU A 66 -11.40 -4.43 -18.75
CA LEU A 66 -11.51 -4.79 -17.33
C LEU A 66 -12.97 -5.05 -16.91
N ARG A 67 -13.90 -4.14 -17.24
CA ARG A 67 -15.33 -4.31 -16.92
C ARG A 67 -15.92 -5.55 -17.57
N ARG A 68 -15.58 -5.82 -18.83
CA ARG A 68 -16.06 -7.01 -19.54
C ARG A 68 -15.59 -8.30 -18.86
N LEU A 69 -14.29 -8.42 -18.62
CA LEU A 69 -13.73 -9.61 -17.97
C LEU A 69 -14.28 -9.79 -16.55
N MET A 70 -14.47 -8.69 -15.79
CA MET A 70 -15.07 -8.77 -14.46
C MET A 70 -16.53 -9.26 -14.49
N LYS A 71 -17.34 -8.79 -15.45
CA LYS A 71 -18.73 -9.25 -15.61
C LYS A 71 -18.78 -10.74 -15.94
N GLU A 72 -17.91 -11.18 -16.85
CA GLU A 72 -17.82 -12.58 -17.29
C GLU A 72 -17.33 -13.51 -16.16
N THR A 73 -16.29 -13.11 -15.42
CA THR A 73 -15.82 -13.82 -14.22
C THR A 73 -16.90 -13.89 -13.14
N LYS A 74 -17.65 -12.80 -12.89
CA LYS A 74 -18.71 -12.77 -11.87
C LYS A 74 -19.90 -13.65 -12.25
N ALA A 75 -20.29 -13.65 -13.53
CA ALA A 75 -21.34 -14.54 -14.05
C ALA A 75 -20.94 -16.01 -13.87
N TRP A 76 -19.72 -16.37 -14.28
CA TRP A 76 -19.19 -17.72 -14.11
C TRP A 76 -19.08 -18.13 -12.63
N GLN A 77 -18.61 -17.26 -11.75
CA GLN A 77 -18.56 -17.53 -10.31
C GLN A 77 -19.96 -17.75 -9.73
N LYS A 78 -20.97 -17.00 -10.18
CA LYS A 78 -22.36 -17.16 -9.76
C LYS A 78 -22.95 -18.51 -10.21
N GLU A 79 -22.73 -18.88 -11.47
CA GLU A 79 -23.16 -20.18 -12.02
C GLU A 79 -22.49 -21.35 -11.30
N ARG A 80 -21.17 -21.25 -11.10
CA ARG A 80 -20.38 -22.22 -10.33
C ARG A 80 -20.96 -22.37 -8.92
N MET A 81 -21.15 -21.27 -8.19
CA MET A 81 -21.71 -21.31 -6.83
C MET A 81 -23.15 -21.81 -6.77
N ALA A 82 -23.96 -21.61 -7.82
CA ALA A 82 -25.29 -22.18 -7.90
C ALA A 82 -25.26 -23.70 -8.12
N ALA A 83 -24.39 -24.19 -9.01
CA ALA A 83 -24.21 -25.62 -9.26
C ALA A 83 -23.66 -26.36 -8.01
N PHE A 84 -22.70 -25.76 -7.30
CA PHE A 84 -22.20 -26.32 -6.04
C PHE A 84 -23.28 -26.38 -4.95
N ARG A 85 -24.13 -25.35 -4.84
CA ARG A 85 -25.25 -25.34 -3.88
C ARG A 85 -26.33 -26.36 -4.23
N ALA A 86 -26.57 -26.57 -5.53
CA ALA A 86 -27.53 -27.56 -6.04
C ALA A 86 -27.01 -29.02 -5.98
N LYS A 87 -25.72 -29.24 -5.66
CA LYS A 87 -25.05 -30.55 -5.67
C LYS A 87 -25.16 -31.30 -7.00
N ASP A 88 -25.29 -30.57 -8.09
CA ASP A 88 -25.42 -31.12 -9.44
C ASP A 88 -24.03 -31.46 -10.00
N GLN A 89 -23.63 -32.72 -9.88
CA GLN A 89 -22.30 -33.21 -10.24
C GLN A 89 -22.02 -33.09 -11.75
N ASP A 90 -23.03 -33.27 -12.60
CA ASP A 90 -22.88 -33.19 -14.05
C ASP A 90 -22.60 -31.76 -14.48
N LYS A 91 -23.35 -30.81 -13.91
CA LYS A 91 -23.17 -29.39 -14.17
C LYS A 91 -21.86 -28.85 -13.59
N ILE A 92 -21.42 -29.36 -12.44
CA ILE A 92 -20.09 -29.04 -11.88
C ILE A 92 -18.98 -29.51 -12.83
N ASN A 93 -19.08 -30.73 -13.37
CA ASN A 93 -18.10 -31.28 -14.30
C ASN A 93 -18.06 -30.50 -15.63
N GLU A 94 -19.21 -30.06 -16.14
CA GLU A 94 -19.29 -29.21 -17.33
C GLU A 94 -18.64 -27.83 -17.10
N ILE A 95 -18.94 -27.18 -15.98
CA ILE A 95 -18.35 -25.88 -15.61
C ILE A 95 -16.83 -26.02 -15.39
N ASN A 96 -16.37 -27.12 -14.82
CA ASN A 96 -14.95 -27.40 -14.62
C ASN A 96 -14.20 -27.58 -15.95
N LYS A 97 -14.82 -28.07 -17.03
CA LYS A 97 -14.19 -28.11 -18.37
C LYS A 97 -13.85 -26.70 -18.88
N LYS A 98 -14.65 -25.69 -18.51
CA LYS A 98 -14.38 -24.27 -18.82
C LYS A 98 -13.38 -23.61 -17.86
N SER A 99 -12.95 -24.30 -16.80
CA SER A 99 -12.04 -23.73 -15.78
C SER A 99 -10.71 -23.25 -16.35
N ALA A 100 -10.14 -23.94 -17.35
CA ALA A 100 -8.88 -23.53 -17.98
C ALA A 100 -9.00 -22.17 -18.69
N TYR A 101 -10.10 -21.95 -19.43
CA TYR A 101 -10.41 -20.67 -20.05
C TYR A 101 -10.60 -19.57 -18.99
N MET A 102 -11.34 -19.88 -17.92
CA MET A 102 -11.60 -18.94 -16.83
C MET A 102 -10.35 -18.61 -16.02
N ASN A 103 -9.44 -19.57 -15.82
CA ASN A 103 -8.16 -19.34 -15.16
C ASN A 103 -7.29 -18.39 -15.98
N LYS A 104 -7.26 -18.55 -17.31
CA LYS A 104 -6.59 -17.60 -18.19
C LYS A 104 -7.20 -16.20 -18.07
N MET A 105 -8.53 -16.10 -18.08
CA MET A 105 -9.21 -14.82 -17.92
C MET A 105 -8.95 -14.17 -16.54
N ASN A 106 -8.96 -14.94 -15.47
CA ASN A 106 -8.61 -14.47 -14.12
C ASN A 106 -7.15 -14.01 -14.04
N MET A 107 -6.25 -14.70 -14.75
CA MET A 107 -4.85 -14.30 -14.84
C MET A 107 -4.69 -12.99 -15.62
N GLU A 108 -5.43 -12.80 -16.72
CA GLU A 108 -5.48 -11.51 -17.43
C GLU A 108 -6.02 -10.39 -16.54
N LEU A 109 -7.10 -10.63 -15.79
CA LEU A 109 -7.63 -9.68 -14.80
C LEU A 109 -6.61 -9.31 -13.73
N MET A 110 -5.89 -10.30 -13.21
CA MET A 110 -4.84 -10.10 -12.23
C MET A 110 -3.70 -9.28 -12.83
N GLN A 111 -3.21 -9.60 -14.02
CA GLN A 111 -2.14 -8.86 -14.69
C GLN A 111 -2.55 -7.42 -15.00
N MET A 112 -3.78 -7.16 -15.42
CA MET A 112 -4.29 -5.80 -15.67
C MET A 112 -4.32 -4.93 -14.41
N ASN A 113 -4.45 -5.52 -13.20
CA ASN A 113 -4.42 -4.78 -11.94
C ASN A 113 -3.02 -4.75 -11.29
N MET A 114 -2.25 -5.83 -11.41
CA MET A 114 -0.91 -5.96 -10.84
C MET A 114 0.14 -5.11 -11.57
N ARG A 115 0.07 -5.01 -12.91
CA ARG A 115 1.02 -4.19 -13.69
C ARG A 115 1.01 -2.72 -13.26
N PRO A 116 -0.16 -2.02 -13.20
CA PRO A 116 -0.20 -0.66 -12.68
C PRO A 116 0.31 -0.57 -11.25
N MET A 117 -0.08 -1.53 -10.39
CA MET A 117 0.33 -1.53 -8.99
C MET A 117 1.86 -1.56 -8.86
N MET A 118 2.55 -2.48 -9.52
CA MET A 118 4.02 -2.58 -9.46
C MET A 118 4.70 -1.30 -9.97
N ILE A 119 4.20 -0.73 -11.08
CA ILE A 119 4.78 0.48 -11.65
C ILE A 119 4.57 1.69 -10.74
N THR A 120 3.49 1.75 -9.97
CA THR A 120 3.25 2.83 -8.99
C THR A 120 3.91 2.56 -7.63
N PHE A 121 4.03 1.31 -7.20
CA PHE A 121 4.48 0.94 -5.87
C PHE A 121 6.00 0.99 -5.72
N ILE A 122 6.74 0.56 -6.75
CA ILE A 122 8.22 0.57 -6.71
C ILE A 122 8.75 2.02 -6.59
N PRO A 123 8.35 2.97 -7.45
CA PRO A 123 8.81 4.36 -7.31
C PRO A 123 8.34 4.99 -6.00
N LEU A 124 7.13 4.64 -5.55
CA LEU A 124 6.61 5.13 -4.28
C LEU A 124 7.51 4.70 -3.12
N ILE A 125 7.86 3.42 -3.01
CA ILE A 125 8.78 2.94 -1.97
C ILE A 125 10.12 3.66 -2.04
N LEU A 126 10.67 3.85 -3.25
CA LEU A 126 11.94 4.55 -3.42
C LEU A 126 11.87 5.99 -2.93
N ILE A 127 10.77 6.70 -3.21
CA ILE A 127 10.52 8.06 -2.69
C ILE A 127 10.44 8.03 -1.16
N PHE A 128 9.71 7.08 -0.58
CA PHE A 128 9.57 6.95 0.87
C PHE A 128 10.86 6.66 1.60
N TYR A 129 11.79 5.96 0.96
CA TYR A 129 13.02 5.52 1.56
C TYR A 129 14.19 6.49 1.31
N PHE A 130 14.31 7.03 0.10
CA PHE A 130 15.45 7.88 -0.27
C PHE A 130 15.14 9.38 -0.24
N VAL A 131 13.91 9.78 -0.56
CA VAL A 131 13.56 11.19 -0.80
C VAL A 131 12.91 11.83 0.40
N LEU A 132 11.93 11.17 1.04
CA LEU A 132 11.17 11.75 2.14
C LEU A 132 11.94 11.89 3.46
N PRO A 133 12.79 10.93 3.89
CA PRO A 133 13.51 11.03 5.16
C PRO A 133 14.38 12.29 5.30
N PRO A 134 15.19 12.72 4.31
CA PRO A 134 15.96 13.96 4.45
C PRO A 134 15.09 15.23 4.41
N LEU A 135 13.86 15.15 3.89
CA LEU A 135 12.98 16.32 3.76
C LEU A 135 12.15 16.59 5.02
N PHE A 136 11.74 15.55 5.74
CA PHE A 136 10.79 15.64 6.84
C PHE A 136 11.35 15.07 8.15
N ALA A 137 10.90 15.66 9.26
CA ALA A 137 11.15 15.11 10.58
C ALA A 137 10.53 13.72 10.72
N TYR A 138 11.02 12.93 11.68
CA TYR A 138 10.43 11.63 11.99
C TYR A 138 8.94 11.72 12.33
N THR A 139 8.53 12.75 13.07
CA THR A 139 7.14 12.95 13.53
C THR A 139 6.57 14.29 13.07
N VAL A 140 5.27 14.30 12.75
CA VAL A 140 4.63 15.43 12.04
C VAL A 140 3.27 15.84 12.57
N ALA A 141 2.66 15.06 13.46
CA ALA A 141 1.41 15.41 14.12
C ALA A 141 1.30 14.65 15.45
N VAL A 142 0.40 15.04 16.35
CA VAL A 142 0.13 14.32 17.60
C VAL A 142 -1.31 13.83 17.56
N SER A 143 -1.53 12.54 17.75
CA SER A 143 -2.87 11.98 17.90
C SER A 143 -3.26 11.88 19.38
N PRO A 144 -4.54 12.08 19.73
CA PRO A 144 -5.02 11.87 21.10
C PRO A 144 -5.15 10.39 21.48
N ILE A 145 -5.10 9.48 20.50
CA ILE A 145 -5.29 8.04 20.67
C ILE A 145 -4.11 7.32 19.97
N PRO A 146 -3.59 6.20 20.51
CA PRO A 146 -2.59 5.39 19.83
C PRO A 146 -3.20 4.73 18.58
N LEU A 147 -2.56 4.88 17.42
CA LEU A 147 -3.06 4.35 16.14
C LEU A 147 -2.39 3.03 15.75
N ASN A 148 -1.66 2.39 16.66
CA ASN A 148 -0.94 1.13 16.42
C ASN A 148 -1.89 -0.08 16.48
N PHE A 149 -2.66 -0.30 15.41
CA PHE A 149 -3.62 -1.42 15.33
C PHE A 149 -3.01 -2.74 14.85
N ILE A 150 -1.78 -2.72 14.30
CA ILE A 150 -1.12 -3.92 13.79
C ILE A 150 -0.31 -4.58 14.93
N PRO A 151 -0.66 -5.80 15.36
CA PRO A 151 0.09 -6.50 16.38
C PRO A 151 1.48 -6.92 15.84
N GLY A 152 2.49 -6.86 16.69
CA GLY A 152 3.85 -7.35 16.38
C GLY A 152 4.93 -6.29 16.19
N GLY A 153 4.63 -5.00 16.37
CA GLY A 153 5.66 -3.93 16.46
C GLY A 153 6.47 -3.64 15.20
N TYR A 154 6.19 -4.33 14.08
CA TYR A 154 6.89 -4.11 12.81
C TYR A 154 6.41 -2.86 12.05
N PHE A 155 5.23 -2.33 12.38
CA PHE A 155 4.62 -1.20 11.69
C PHE A 155 3.84 -0.33 12.68
N GLU A 156 4.51 0.69 13.20
CA GLU A 156 3.95 1.59 14.21
C GLU A 156 3.59 2.95 13.61
N LEU A 157 2.31 3.29 13.62
CA LEU A 157 1.80 4.54 13.09
C LEU A 157 2.06 5.73 14.04
N THR A 158 2.12 5.44 15.34
CA THR A 158 2.33 6.42 16.41
C THR A 158 3.44 5.98 17.35
N CYS A 159 4.22 6.93 17.85
CA CYS A 159 5.24 6.66 18.86
C CYS A 159 4.61 6.12 20.16
N THR A 160 5.16 5.02 20.66
CA THR A 160 4.77 4.36 21.91
C THR A 160 5.53 4.96 23.10
N ALA A 161 4.99 4.83 24.31
CA ALA A 161 5.63 5.29 25.54
C ALA A 161 7.06 4.73 25.72
N GLU A 162 7.28 3.47 25.34
CA GLU A 162 8.60 2.83 25.39
C GLU A 162 9.63 3.50 24.45
N LYS A 163 9.19 4.00 23.30
CA LYS A 163 10.06 4.66 22.31
C LYS A 163 10.40 6.10 22.68
N VAL A 164 9.49 6.80 23.37
CA VAL A 164 9.79 8.13 23.93
C VAL A 164 10.98 8.05 24.89
N ILE A 165 11.05 7.00 25.71
CA ILE A 165 12.10 6.82 26.71
C ILE A 165 13.40 6.32 26.07
N SER A 166 13.31 5.35 25.15
CA SER A 166 14.49 4.73 24.55
C SER A 166 15.15 5.56 23.43
N GLN A 167 14.39 6.40 22.71
CA GLN A 167 14.85 7.14 21.54
C GLN A 167 14.32 8.59 21.52
N PRO A 168 14.77 9.46 22.45
CA PRO A 168 14.25 10.83 22.60
C PRO A 168 14.55 11.75 21.41
N ASN A 169 15.50 11.36 20.55
CA ASN A 169 15.84 12.09 19.33
C ASN A 169 14.79 11.94 18.22
N ILE A 170 13.89 10.94 18.35
CA ILE A 170 12.93 10.58 17.29
C ILE A 170 11.52 11.05 17.62
N CYS A 171 11.06 10.83 18.86
CA CYS A 171 9.79 11.34 19.36
C CYS A 171 9.96 11.91 20.77
N LYS A 172 9.28 13.03 21.05
CA LYS A 172 9.37 13.73 22.34
C LYS A 172 8.16 13.46 23.22
N HIS A 173 7.01 13.23 22.60
CA HIS A 173 5.74 12.94 23.25
C HIS A 173 5.14 11.63 22.77
N GLU A 174 4.34 11.02 23.65
CA GLU A 174 3.52 9.86 23.29
C GLU A 174 2.52 10.24 22.21
N ASN A 175 2.20 9.26 21.34
CA ASN A 175 1.24 9.43 20.26
C ASN A 175 1.63 10.46 19.19
N GLU A 176 2.91 10.78 19.08
CA GLU A 176 3.43 11.47 17.89
C GLU A 176 3.29 10.56 16.65
N ILE A 177 2.63 11.07 15.62
CA ILE A 177 2.39 10.41 14.34
C ILE A 177 3.64 10.53 13.48
N TYR A 178 4.14 9.40 13.00
CA TYR A 178 5.25 9.37 12.07
C TYR A 178 4.89 9.99 10.72
N PHE A 179 5.87 10.55 10.02
CA PHE A 179 5.61 11.20 8.73
C PHE A 179 4.94 10.25 7.72
N TRP A 180 5.35 8.97 7.72
CA TRP A 180 4.84 7.98 6.79
C TRP A 180 3.41 7.56 7.16
N ALA A 181 3.10 7.49 8.46
CA ALA A 181 1.76 7.23 8.96
C ALA A 181 0.81 8.36 8.56
N TRP A 182 1.25 9.61 8.70
CA TRP A 182 0.50 10.78 8.27
C TRP A 182 0.23 10.78 6.76
N TYR A 183 1.21 10.38 5.94
CA TYR A 183 1.00 10.19 4.51
C TYR A 183 -0.07 9.14 4.20
N PHE A 184 -0.04 7.97 4.86
CA PHE A 184 -1.04 6.92 4.60
C PHE A 184 -2.44 7.38 5.01
N LEU A 185 -2.58 8.04 6.16
CA LEU A 185 -3.85 8.60 6.62
C LEU A 185 -4.41 9.63 5.62
N ALA A 186 -3.58 10.57 5.18
CA ALA A 186 -3.97 11.55 4.16
C ALA A 186 -4.34 10.85 2.84
N SER A 187 -3.53 9.90 2.39
CA SER A 187 -3.76 9.18 1.13
C SER A 187 -5.09 8.44 1.13
N ILE A 188 -5.41 7.72 2.20
CA ILE A 188 -6.68 6.99 2.33
C ILE A 188 -7.86 7.96 2.36
N ALA A 189 -7.76 9.06 3.11
CA ALA A 189 -8.81 10.07 3.21
C ALA A 189 -9.14 10.70 1.84
N PHE A 190 -8.12 11.02 1.03
CA PHE A 190 -8.32 11.68 -0.27
C PHE A 190 -8.50 10.71 -1.44
N SER A 191 -8.16 9.43 -1.30
CA SER A 191 -8.23 8.44 -2.38
C SER A 191 -9.63 8.34 -3.00
N GLY A 192 -10.68 8.28 -2.18
CA GLY A 192 -12.07 8.23 -2.66
C GLY A 192 -12.47 9.44 -3.51
N MET A 193 -12.07 10.64 -3.08
CA MET A 193 -12.33 11.87 -3.81
C MET A 193 -11.57 11.91 -5.14
N ILE A 194 -10.28 11.55 -5.13
CA ILE A 194 -9.42 11.54 -6.31
C ILE A 194 -9.91 10.53 -7.35
N MET A 195 -10.36 9.35 -6.93
CA MET A 195 -10.93 8.35 -7.86
C MET A 195 -12.17 8.86 -8.58
N ARG A 196 -13.05 9.61 -7.89
CA ARG A 196 -14.24 10.23 -8.49
C ARG A 196 -13.84 11.30 -9.52
N VAL A 197 -12.92 12.19 -9.16
CA VAL A 197 -12.43 13.26 -10.05
C VAL A 197 -11.78 12.67 -11.31
N THR A 198 -10.96 11.63 -11.14
CA THR A 198 -10.23 11.00 -12.25
C THR A 198 -11.07 10.04 -13.07
N LYS A 199 -12.31 9.73 -12.63
CA LYS A 199 -13.21 8.73 -13.21
C LYS A 199 -12.58 7.34 -13.30
N THR A 200 -11.76 6.99 -12.30
CA THR A 200 -11.19 5.65 -12.15
C THR A 200 -12.01 4.79 -11.19
N THR A 201 -13.19 5.26 -10.77
CA THR A 201 -14.13 4.47 -9.97
C THR A 201 -14.54 3.23 -10.75
N MET A 202 -14.42 2.08 -10.10
CA MET A 202 -14.92 0.82 -10.61
C MET A 202 -16.40 0.72 -10.26
N ASP A 203 -17.24 1.52 -10.92
CA ASP A 203 -18.69 1.39 -10.80
C ASP A 203 -19.11 0.09 -11.47
N LEU A 204 -19.45 -0.89 -10.63
CA LEU A 204 -19.92 -2.23 -11.00
C LEU A 204 -21.45 -2.31 -11.03
N SER A 205 -22.12 -1.20 -11.35
CA SER A 205 -23.55 -1.18 -11.68
C SER A 205 -23.80 -1.86 -13.02
#